data_AF-A0A2S2N534-F1
#
_entry.id   AF-A0A2S2N534-F1
#
_cell.length_a   1.000
_cell.length_b   1.000
_cell.length_c   1.000
_cell.angle_alpha   90.00
_cell.angle_beta   90.00
_cell.angle_gamma   90.00
#
_symmetry.space_group_name_H-M   'P 1'
#
loop_
_entity.id
_entity.type
_entity.pdbx_description
1 polymer ?
#
loop_
_entity_poly.entity_id
_entity_poly.type
_entity_poly.pdbx_seq_one_letter_code
_entity_poly.pdbx_strand_id
1 'polypeptide(L)'
;AFVCRVGHAELPAPAERRVERRPGKRFPPSVFLLPPPLEELSSSRPTLSLTCLARGFFPDSIDVQWQKNQETLGNSGGIPGNSGNSGLETWPPRREKGGEGRYFLYSRLEVEREEWEKGATFVCTVVHEGLPMRFLQRSVHRNPGN
;
A
#
# COMPACT_ATOMS: atom_id res chain seq x y z
N ALA A 1 24.55 -4.99 8.95
CA ALA A 1 24.48 -4.06 7.80
C ALA A 1 25.10 -4.76 6.60
N PHE A 2 24.60 -4.48 5.39
CA PHE A 2 25.16 -4.99 4.14
C PHE A 2 25.78 -3.82 3.38
N VAL A 3 26.92 -4.05 2.74
CA VAL A 3 27.64 -3.02 1.95
C VAL A 3 27.81 -3.55 0.53
N CYS A 4 27.32 -2.79 -0.45
CA CYS A 4 27.59 -3.00 -1.86
C CYS A 4 28.76 -2.11 -2.27
N ARG A 5 29.76 -2.69 -2.92
CA ARG A 5 30.94 -1.99 -3.44
C ARG A 5 31.03 -2.21 -4.94
N VAL A 6 31.13 -1.12 -5.71
CA VAL A 6 31.23 -1.15 -7.18
C VAL A 6 32.53 -0.49 -7.60
N GLY A 7 33.40 -1.24 -8.27
CA GLY A 7 34.64 -0.74 -8.87
C GLY A 7 34.52 -0.59 -10.39
N HIS A 8 35.03 0.51 -10.94
CA HIS A 8 35.11 0.76 -12.38
C HIS A 8 36.35 1.59 -12.70
N ALA A 9 36.93 1.42 -13.90
CA ALA A 9 38.17 2.09 -14.30
C ALA A 9 38.05 3.63 -14.36
N GLU A 10 36.84 4.14 -14.59
CA GLU A 10 36.56 5.59 -14.62
C GLU A 10 36.24 6.17 -13.23
N LEU A 11 36.12 5.34 -12.20
CA LEU A 11 35.88 5.81 -10.84
C LEU A 11 37.22 6.01 -10.12
N PRO A 12 37.51 7.21 -9.58
CA PRO A 12 38.75 7.46 -8.84
C PRO A 12 38.86 6.62 -7.56
N ALA A 13 37.74 6.13 -7.02
CA ALA A 13 37.68 5.15 -5.94
C ALA A 13 36.39 4.29 -6.05
N PRO A 14 36.36 3.08 -5.47
CA PRO A 14 35.17 2.24 -5.46
C PRO A 14 33.96 2.96 -4.82
N ALA A 15 32.81 2.91 -5.49
CA ALA A 15 31.57 3.46 -4.95
C ALA A 15 30.98 2.48 -3.93
N GLU A 16 30.63 2.97 -2.73
CA GLU A 16 30.07 2.14 -1.66
C GLU A 16 28.68 2.60 -1.23
N ARG A 17 27.75 1.66 -1.05
CA ARG A 17 26.42 1.90 -0.47
C ARG A 17 26.15 0.91 0.65
N ARG A 18 25.69 1.40 1.80
CA ARG A 18 25.33 0.59 2.97
C ARG A 18 23.82 0.53 3.14
N VAL A 19 23.29 -0.67 3.38
CA VAL A 19 21.89 -0.91 3.73
C VAL A 19 21.84 -1.57 5.11
N GLU A 20 20.99 -1.06 5.97
CA GLU A 20 20.80 -1.60 7.32
C GLU A 20 19.34 -1.54 7.72
N ARG A 21 18.94 -2.47 8.59
CA ARG A 21 17.61 -2.41 9.19
C ARG A 21 17.53 -1.19 10.08
N ARG A 22 16.41 -0.47 10.03
CA ARG A 22 16.18 0.63 10.97
C ARG A 22 16.14 0.07 12.40
N PRO A 23 16.94 0.62 13.34
CA PRO A 23 16.85 0.25 14.75
C PRO A 23 15.56 0.78 15.38
N GLY A 24 15.13 0.19 16.50
CA GLY A 24 13.95 0.63 17.25
C GLY A 24 12.90 -0.45 17.46
N LYS A 25 11.91 -0.20 18.31
CA LYS A 25 10.78 -1.13 18.50
C LYS A 25 9.91 -1.15 17.25
N ARG A 26 9.47 -2.34 16.85
CA ARG A 26 8.61 -2.50 15.66
C ARG A 26 7.18 -2.26 16.09
N PHE A 27 6.46 -1.48 15.30
CA PHE A 27 5.06 -1.19 15.55
C PHE A 27 4.25 -1.71 14.36
N PRO A 28 3.30 -2.64 14.59
CA PRO A 28 2.44 -3.14 13.53
C PRO A 28 1.50 -2.03 13.03
N PRO A 29 1.19 -1.98 11.71
CA PRO A 29 0.17 -1.10 11.17
C PRO A 29 -1.22 -1.48 11.67
N SER A 30 -2.01 -0.47 12.01
CA SER A 30 -3.46 -0.58 11.98
C SER A 30 -3.94 -0.33 10.55
N VAL A 31 -4.70 -1.26 10.00
CA VAL A 31 -5.16 -1.23 8.60
C VAL A 31 -6.66 -1.05 8.55
N PHE A 32 -7.08 0.01 7.85
CA PHE A 32 -8.47 0.38 7.59
C PHE A 32 -8.71 0.36 6.09
N LEU A 33 -9.72 -0.37 5.66
CA LEU A 33 -10.15 -0.39 4.27
C LEU A 33 -11.48 0.35 4.18
N LEU A 34 -11.48 1.46 3.47
CA LEU A 34 -12.60 2.38 3.34
C LEU A 34 -13.34 2.10 2.03
N PRO A 35 -14.69 1.98 2.07
CA PRO A 35 -15.51 1.84 0.88
C PRO A 35 -15.52 3.15 0.07
N PRO A 36 -16.14 3.17 -1.13
CA PRO A 36 -16.30 4.40 -1.89
C PRO A 36 -17.06 5.46 -1.08
N PRO A 37 -16.65 6.74 -1.14
CA PRO A 37 -17.37 7.83 -0.50
C PRO A 37 -18.82 7.90 -0.98
N LEU A 38 -19.72 8.35 -0.10
CA LEU A 38 -21.16 8.41 -0.40
C LEU A 38 -21.46 9.34 -1.59
N GLU A 39 -20.68 10.41 -1.73
CA GLU A 39 -20.76 11.35 -2.85
C GLU A 39 -20.42 10.67 -4.18
N GLU A 40 -19.47 9.73 -4.17
CA GLU A 40 -19.09 8.96 -5.35
C GLU A 40 -20.15 7.91 -5.69
N LEU A 41 -20.67 7.21 -4.67
CA LEU A 41 -21.76 6.25 -4.82
C LEU A 41 -23.03 6.91 -5.38
N SER A 42 -23.34 8.13 -4.94
CA SER A 42 -24.51 8.90 -5.38
C SER A 42 -24.33 9.56 -6.75
N SER A 43 -23.11 9.58 -7.29
CA SER A 43 -22.81 10.11 -8.62
C SER A 43 -23.05 9.06 -9.72
N SER A 44 -23.17 9.49 -10.98
CA SER A 44 -23.25 8.61 -12.15
C SER A 44 -21.88 8.23 -12.74
N ARG A 45 -20.80 8.35 -11.95
CA ARG A 45 -19.45 8.02 -12.41
C ARG A 45 -19.31 6.53 -12.70
N PRO A 46 -18.65 6.12 -13.80
CA PRO A 46 -18.47 4.71 -14.14
C PRO A 46 -17.52 3.99 -13.15
N THR A 47 -16.61 4.74 -12.52
CA THR A 47 -15.65 4.19 -11.56
C THR A 47 -15.89 4.69 -10.14
N LEU A 48 -15.42 3.90 -9.18
CA LEU A 48 -15.47 4.14 -7.74
C LEU A 48 -14.07 4.00 -7.13
N SER A 49 -13.82 4.66 -6.01
CA SER A 49 -12.52 4.62 -5.33
C SER A 49 -12.54 3.91 -3.98
N LEU A 50 -11.69 2.91 -3.82
CA LEU A 50 -11.43 2.24 -2.54
C LEU A 50 -10.14 2.77 -1.94
N THR A 51 -10.08 2.95 -0.62
CA THR A 51 -8.88 3.46 0.06
C THR A 51 -8.45 2.56 1.20
N CYS A 52 -7.21 2.06 1.15
CA CYS A 52 -6.55 1.36 2.23
C CYS A 52 -5.60 2.29 2.98
N LEU A 53 -5.92 2.57 4.25
CA LEU A 53 -5.10 3.34 5.18
C LEU A 53 -4.37 2.37 6.11
N ALA A 54 -3.04 2.35 6.01
CA ALA A 54 -2.16 1.71 7.00
C ALA A 54 -1.52 2.80 7.86
N ARG A 55 -1.62 2.71 9.18
CA ARG A 55 -1.13 3.77 10.08
C ARG A 55 -0.54 3.25 11.38
N GLY A 56 0.25 4.08 12.07
CA GLY A 56 0.88 3.77 13.35
C GLY A 56 2.05 2.78 13.27
N PHE A 57 2.64 2.55 12.10
CA PHE A 57 3.66 1.51 11.91
C PHE A 57 5.09 2.03 11.97
N PHE A 58 6.02 1.15 12.29
CA PHE A 58 7.46 1.39 12.19
C PHE A 58 8.21 0.05 12.03
N PRO A 59 9.19 -0.06 11.13
CA PRO A 59 9.80 0.99 10.29
C PRO A 59 8.92 1.38 9.09
N ASP A 60 9.38 2.32 8.26
CA ASP A 60 8.69 2.81 7.06
C ASP A 60 8.67 1.81 5.91
N SER A 61 9.49 0.75 5.94
CA SER A 61 9.45 -0.32 4.93
C SER A 61 8.16 -1.15 5.07
N ILE A 62 7.27 -1.01 4.08
CA ILE A 62 5.94 -1.61 4.04
C ILE A 62 5.54 -1.85 2.58
N ASP A 63 4.74 -2.87 2.33
CA ASP A 63 4.18 -3.16 1.01
C ASP A 63 2.65 -3.28 1.09
N VAL A 64 1.96 -2.85 0.03
CA VAL A 64 0.49 -2.91 -0.07
C VAL A 64 0.11 -3.53 -1.39
N GLN A 65 -0.74 -4.55 -1.32
CA GLN A 65 -1.19 -5.32 -2.46
C GLN A 65 -2.70 -5.38 -2.46
N TRP A 66 -3.30 -5.41 -3.66
CA TRP A 66 -4.74 -5.51 -3.81
C TRP A 66 -5.14 -6.81 -4.49
N GLN A 67 -6.30 -7.31 -4.11
CA GLN A 67 -6.92 -8.45 -4.76
C GLN A 67 -8.39 -8.14 -5.06
N LYS A 68 -8.89 -8.70 -6.16
CA LYS A 68 -10.29 -8.69 -6.55
C LYS A 68 -10.73 -10.13 -6.70
N ASN A 69 -11.75 -10.56 -5.95
CA ASN A 69 -12.26 -11.93 -5.97
C ASN A 69 -11.13 -13.00 -5.89
N GLN A 70 -10.15 -12.78 -5.02
CA GLN A 70 -8.95 -13.62 -4.81
C GLN A 70 -7.87 -13.56 -5.91
N GLU A 71 -8.12 -12.85 -7.00
CA GLU A 71 -7.11 -12.58 -8.02
C GLU A 71 -6.26 -11.37 -7.63
N THR A 72 -4.92 -11.50 -7.69
CA THR A 72 -4.02 -10.41 -7.35
C THR A 72 -3.99 -9.36 -8.45
N LEU A 73 -4.33 -8.13 -8.10
CA LEU A 73 -4.17 -7.00 -8.98
C LEU A 73 -2.67 -6.65 -9.00
N GLY A 74 -2.02 -6.89 -10.15
CA GLY A 74 -0.60 -6.58 -10.38
C GLY A 74 -0.11 -5.31 -9.69
N ASN A 75 0.94 -5.47 -8.89
CA ASN A 75 1.59 -4.40 -8.15
C ASN A 75 2.53 -3.66 -9.10
N SER A 76 2.19 -2.46 -9.57
CA SER A 76 3.23 -1.49 -9.98
C SER A 76 3.89 -0.96 -8.71
N GLY A 77 4.70 -1.81 -8.07
CA GLY A 77 5.56 -1.40 -6.98
C GLY A 77 6.46 -0.25 -7.46
N GLY A 78 6.23 0.94 -6.92
CA GLY A 78 7.25 1.99 -6.83
C GLY A 78 7.85 2.56 -8.12
N ILE A 79 7.22 2.43 -9.29
CA ILE A 79 7.57 3.22 -10.48
C ILE A 79 6.30 3.83 -11.09
N PRO A 80 6.20 5.17 -11.18
CA PRO A 80 5.15 5.80 -11.98
C PRO A 80 5.48 5.52 -13.45
N GLY A 81 4.68 4.67 -14.08
CA GLY A 81 4.76 4.39 -15.52
C GLY A 81 5.31 3.02 -15.87
N ASN A 82 4.58 1.93 -15.56
CA ASN A 82 4.27 0.94 -16.59
C ASN A 82 3.14 -0.01 -16.16
N SER A 83 2.14 -0.09 -17.04
CA SER A 83 0.95 -0.95 -17.12
C SER A 83 0.99 -2.26 -16.30
N GLY A 84 -0.02 -2.56 -15.45
CA GLY A 84 -1.27 -3.11 -15.97
C GLY A 84 -2.52 -3.03 -15.09
N ASN A 85 -2.61 -2.10 -14.13
CA ASN A 85 -3.86 -1.76 -13.44
C ASN A 85 -4.05 -0.25 -13.41
N SER A 86 -4.95 0.27 -14.26
CA SER A 86 -5.13 1.70 -14.56
C SER A 86 -5.60 2.58 -13.38
N GLY A 87 -5.73 2.03 -12.17
CA GLY A 87 -6.40 2.68 -11.04
C GLY A 87 -5.71 2.54 -9.69
N LEU A 88 -4.55 1.86 -9.62
CA LEU A 88 -3.85 1.62 -8.36
C LEU A 88 -2.81 2.71 -8.09
N GLU A 89 -2.98 3.45 -7.00
CA GLU A 89 -2.06 4.49 -6.53
C GLU A 89 -1.67 4.25 -5.07
N THR A 90 -0.39 3.99 -4.80
CA THR A 90 0.12 3.85 -3.42
C THR A 90 1.08 4.98 -3.10
N TRP A 91 0.73 5.82 -2.12
CA TRP A 91 1.58 6.93 -1.69
C TRP A 91 2.70 6.43 -0.78
N PRO A 92 3.89 7.07 -0.84
CA PRO A 92 5.00 6.71 0.03
C PRO A 92 4.65 6.94 1.51
N PRO A 93 5.19 6.13 2.44
CA PRO A 93 5.02 6.31 3.88
C PRO A 93 5.41 7.72 4.35
N ARG A 94 4.53 8.35 5.12
CA ARG A 94 4.72 9.66 5.74
C ARG A 94 4.73 9.53 7.25
N ARG A 95 5.45 10.41 7.94
CA ARG A 95 5.49 10.43 9.41
C ARG A 95 4.18 10.97 9.98
N GLU A 96 3.63 10.30 10.99
CA GLU A 96 2.47 10.80 11.72
C GLU A 96 2.85 12.03 12.57
N LYS A 97 2.04 13.10 12.50
CA LYS A 97 2.18 14.26 13.39
C LYS A 97 1.88 13.82 14.83
N GLY A 98 2.82 14.02 15.75
CA GLY A 98 2.68 13.62 17.15
C GLY A 98 2.84 12.11 17.42
N GLY A 99 3.06 11.28 16.40
CA GLY A 99 3.05 9.82 16.50
C GLY A 99 4.39 9.17 16.85
N GLU A 100 5.23 9.77 17.71
CA GLU A 100 6.49 9.17 18.20
C GLU A 100 7.40 8.54 17.11
N GLY A 101 7.44 9.13 15.91
CA GLY A 101 8.25 8.61 14.81
C GLY A 101 7.63 7.43 14.03
N ARG A 102 6.35 7.13 14.26
CA ARG A 102 5.54 6.17 13.48
C ARG A 102 5.12 6.77 12.13
N TYR A 103 4.75 5.89 11.21
CA TYR A 103 4.41 6.19 9.84
C TYR A 103 2.98 5.80 9.50
N PHE A 104 2.45 6.42 8.45
CA PHE A 104 1.20 6.06 7.80
C PHE A 104 1.36 6.15 6.28
N LEU A 105 0.49 5.47 5.54
CA LEU A 105 0.34 5.61 4.10
C LEU A 105 -1.11 5.41 3.68
N TYR A 106 -1.38 5.79 2.43
CA TYR A 106 -2.61 5.48 1.73
C TYR A 106 -2.29 4.67 0.48
N SER A 107 -3.16 3.73 0.15
CA SER A 107 -3.23 3.09 -1.16
C SER A 107 -4.66 3.21 -1.66
N ARG A 108 -4.85 3.72 -2.87
CA ARG A 108 -6.14 3.91 -3.53
C ARG A 108 -6.24 2.95 -4.70
N LEU A 109 -7.40 2.32 -4.84
CA LEU A 109 -7.74 1.48 -5.97
C LEU A 109 -9.00 2.02 -6.62
N GLU A 110 -8.93 2.38 -7.90
CA GLU A 110 -10.10 2.66 -8.73
C GLU A 110 -10.68 1.34 -9.28
N VAL A 111 -11.99 1.19 -9.16
CA VAL A 111 -12.75 -0.02 -9.54
C VAL A 111 -13.95 0.36 -10.39
N GLU A 112 -14.39 -0.54 -11.27
CA GLU A 112 -15.61 -0.34 -12.05
C GLU A 112 -16.85 -0.42 -11.14
N ARG A 113 -17.78 0.54 -11.29
CA ARG A 113 -19.02 0.58 -10.51
C ARG A 113 -19.82 -0.69 -10.70
N GLU A 114 -19.93 -1.16 -11.93
CA GLU A 114 -20.72 -2.34 -12.26
C GLU A 114 -20.24 -3.57 -11.48
N GLU A 115 -18.94 -3.69 -11.25
CA GLU A 115 -18.36 -4.80 -10.50
C GLU A 115 -18.59 -4.67 -9.01
N TRP A 116 -18.46 -3.45 -8.48
CA TRP A 116 -18.81 -3.14 -7.09
C TRP A 116 -20.29 -3.42 -6.80
N GLU A 117 -21.20 -2.96 -7.66
CA GLU A 117 -22.64 -3.16 -7.52
C GLU A 117 -23.05 -4.63 -7.66
N LYS A 118 -22.32 -5.41 -8.47
CA LYS A 118 -22.48 -6.87 -8.56
C LYS A 118 -21.97 -7.63 -7.34
N GLY A 119 -21.37 -6.96 -6.36
CA GLY A 119 -20.88 -7.57 -5.13
C GLY A 119 -19.46 -8.13 -5.23
N ALA A 120 -18.63 -7.60 -6.15
CA ALA A 120 -17.21 -7.94 -6.16
C ALA A 120 -16.56 -7.65 -4.80
N THR A 121 -15.69 -8.54 -4.36
CA THR A 121 -14.95 -8.39 -3.10
C THR A 121 -13.54 -7.93 -3.40
N PHE A 122 -13.14 -6.84 -2.75
CA PHE A 122 -11.80 -6.28 -2.85
C PHE A 122 -11.07 -6.46 -1.53
N VAL A 123 -9.79 -6.84 -1.61
CA VAL A 123 -8.96 -7.11 -0.43
C VAL A 123 -7.69 -6.27 -0.52
N CYS A 124 -7.42 -5.50 0.54
CA CYS A 124 -6.13 -4.86 0.76
C CYS A 124 -5.27 -5.77 1.66
N THR A 125 -4.11 -6.18 1.16
CA THR A 125 -3.09 -6.93 1.90
C THR A 125 -1.93 -6.00 2.22
N VAL A 126 -1.61 -5.84 3.50
CA VAL A 126 -0.49 -5.03 3.97
C VAL A 126 0.58 -5.96 4.50
N VAL A 127 1.80 -5.82 4.01
CA VAL A 127 2.97 -6.60 4.45
C VAL A 127 3.92 -5.69 5.22
N HIS A 128 4.22 -6.04 6.46
CA HIS A 128 5.05 -5.24 7.36
C HIS A 128 5.76 -6.10 8.41
N GLU A 129 7.02 -5.79 8.72
CA GLU A 129 7.84 -6.60 9.65
C GLU A 129 7.33 -6.58 11.10
N GLY A 130 6.48 -5.63 11.47
CA GLY A 130 5.88 -5.54 12.80
C GLY A 130 4.65 -6.42 13.00
N LEU A 131 4.07 -7.01 11.94
CA LEU A 131 2.89 -7.87 12.03
C LEU A 131 3.27 -9.30 12.46
N PRO A 132 2.44 -10.00 13.27
CA PRO A 132 2.73 -11.36 13.74
C PRO A 132 3.01 -12.35 12.60
N MET A 133 2.20 -12.30 11.54
CA MET A 133 2.36 -13.13 10.34
C MET A 133 3.10 -12.40 9.21
N ARG A 134 3.67 -11.22 9.49
CA ARG A 134 4.23 -10.27 8.51
C ARG A 134 3.25 -9.70 7.50
N PHE A 135 1.99 -10.13 7.49
CA PHE A 135 0.93 -9.56 6.68
C PHE A 135 -0.39 -9.44 7.45
N LEU A 136 -1.27 -8.58 6.95
CA LEU A 136 -2.64 -8.38 7.44
C LEU A 136 -3.54 -8.08 6.24
N GLN A 137 -4.73 -8.67 6.21
CA GLN A 137 -5.70 -8.48 5.13
C GLN A 137 -6.97 -7.79 5.65
N ARG A 138 -7.52 -6.89 4.85
CA ARG A 138 -8.84 -6.29 5.05
C ARG A 138 -9.64 -6.45 3.76
N SER A 139 -10.90 -6.86 3.87
CA SER A 139 -11.81 -7.01 2.74
C SER A 139 -12.92 -5.98 2.79
N VAL A 140 -13.38 -5.54 1.62
CA VAL A 140 -14.54 -4.66 1.46
C VAL A 140 -15.37 -5.13 0.27
N HIS A 141 -16.67 -5.05 0.44
CA HIS A 141 -17.68 -5.34 -0.57
C HIS A 141 -18.88 -4.44 -0.28
N ARG A 142 -19.82 -4.38 -1.23
CA ARG A 142 -21.07 -3.62 -1.05
C ARG A 142 -21.85 -4.20 0.13
N ASN A 143 -22.08 -3.40 1.16
CA ASN A 143 -23.00 -3.72 2.24
C ASN A 143 -24.40 -3.20 1.87
N PRO A 144 -25.44 -4.04 1.79
CA PRO A 144 -26.80 -3.60 1.46
C PRO A 144 -27.49 -2.71 2.51
N GLY A 145 -26.82 -2.38 3.62
CA GLY A 145 -27.40 -1.74 4.80
C GLY A 145 -26.88 -0.33 5.11
N ASN A 146 -26.25 0.35 4.16
CA ASN A 146 -25.85 1.76 4.28
C ASN A 146 -26.14 2.51 2.99
#